data_AF-A0A8X7X899-F1
#
_entry.id   AF-A0A8X7X899-F1
#
_cell.length_a   1.000
_cell.length_b   1.000
_cell.length_c   1.000
_cell.angle_alpha   90.00
_cell.angle_beta   90.00
_cell.angle_gamma   90.00
#
_symmetry.space_group_name_H-M   'P 1'
#
loop_
_entity.id
_entity.type
_entity.pdbx_description
1 polymer ?
#
loop_
_entity_poly.entity_id
_entity_poly.type
_entity_poly.pdbx_seq_one_letter_code
_entity_poly.pdbx_strand_id
1 'polypeptide(L)'
;MGLPAPHQESREKRKDLRRKQQIEQEELERRMKELQLANEKKQQELESMRKILEDASRNAAEEKRRLQTEHELQERYRMDLEREKMVRQQMEEEVAQKSSELDQYLQRVHELEVMYRKLEEALDDERQARQDEETVRILQSRLLEEEASKRKELEKIHLQQQKAISETEAEKMELEQQRIIKENALQDAMCQLEHLEQERKQALQQYEAVMEKLEKAANTTKSWKDKVAHHEGLIRLIQPGSKGPQLITNWGAAAFTEAELTQREKTWQEKKGSASQVQ
;
A
#
# COMPACT_ATOMS: atom_id res chain seq x y z
N MET A 1 85.63 -105.39 -155.18
CA MET A 1 84.77 -106.51 -155.63
C MET A 1 85.04 -107.71 -154.73
N GLY A 2 84.03 -108.20 -153.98
CA GLY A 2 84.07 -109.52 -153.31
C GLY A 2 84.01 -109.55 -151.77
N LEU A 3 82.78 -109.44 -151.24
CA LEU A 3 82.23 -109.59 -149.87
C LEU A 3 82.90 -110.63 -148.92
N PRO A 4 83.14 -110.31 -147.62
CA PRO A 4 83.33 -111.38 -146.63
C PRO A 4 82.70 -111.18 -145.21
N ALA A 5 82.15 -112.29 -144.72
CA ALA A 5 82.16 -112.85 -143.36
C ALA A 5 81.16 -112.39 -142.24
N PRO A 6 80.51 -113.33 -141.52
CA PRO A 6 79.34 -113.11 -140.64
C PRO A 6 79.72 -112.66 -139.20
N HIS A 7 80.90 -112.06 -139.00
CA HIS A 7 81.44 -111.73 -137.68
C HIS A 7 81.47 -110.22 -137.38
N GLN A 8 81.15 -109.36 -138.35
CA GLN A 8 81.05 -107.91 -138.13
C GLN A 8 79.70 -107.47 -137.52
N GLU A 9 78.57 -108.00 -138.00
CA GLU A 9 77.23 -107.57 -137.55
C GLU A 9 76.91 -107.94 -136.08
N SER A 10 77.45 -109.06 -135.57
CA SER A 10 77.24 -109.48 -134.17
C SER A 10 78.03 -108.64 -133.16
N ARG A 11 79.08 -107.93 -133.62
CA ARG A 11 79.92 -107.06 -132.77
C ARG A 11 79.34 -105.65 -132.66
N GLU A 12 78.71 -105.16 -133.73
CA GLU A 12 77.98 -103.89 -133.73
C GLU A 12 76.70 -103.97 -132.89
N LYS A 13 75.90 -105.05 -133.02
CA LYS A 13 74.70 -105.26 -132.17
C LYS A 13 75.03 -105.30 -130.66
N ARG A 14 76.19 -105.83 -130.25
CA ARG A 14 76.68 -105.83 -128.85
C ARG A 14 77.25 -104.48 -128.39
N LYS A 15 77.63 -103.60 -129.31
CA LYS A 15 78.03 -102.22 -129.02
C LYS A 15 76.80 -101.33 -128.87
N ASP A 16 75.80 -101.52 -129.72
CA ASP A 16 74.55 -100.76 -129.67
C ASP A 16 73.68 -101.17 -128.49
N LEU A 17 73.63 -102.45 -128.11
CA LEU A 17 72.94 -102.87 -126.88
C LEU A 17 73.58 -102.26 -125.62
N ARG A 18 74.92 -102.15 -125.58
CA ARG A 18 75.63 -101.49 -124.48
C ARG A 18 75.42 -99.98 -124.46
N ARG A 19 75.42 -99.33 -125.62
CA ARG A 19 75.07 -97.91 -125.72
C ARG A 19 73.63 -97.66 -125.28
N LYS A 20 72.67 -98.50 -125.68
CA LYS A 20 71.28 -98.40 -125.24
C LYS A 20 71.14 -98.61 -123.73
N GLN A 21 71.81 -99.62 -123.17
CA GLN A 21 71.82 -99.84 -121.72
C GLN A 21 72.49 -98.70 -120.95
N GLN A 22 73.56 -98.11 -121.48
CA GLN A 22 74.20 -96.93 -120.88
C GLN A 22 73.30 -95.71 -120.94
N ILE A 23 72.62 -95.46 -122.07
CA ILE A 23 71.66 -94.36 -122.20
C ILE A 23 70.47 -94.58 -121.27
N GLU A 24 69.94 -95.80 -121.17
CA GLU A 24 68.85 -96.13 -120.24
C GLU A 24 69.29 -95.98 -118.78
N GLN A 25 70.52 -96.37 -118.42
CA GLN A 25 71.08 -96.17 -117.09
C GLN A 25 71.27 -94.67 -116.79
N GLU A 26 71.83 -93.90 -117.72
CA GLU A 26 72.01 -92.45 -117.58
C GLU A 26 70.67 -91.71 -117.49
N GLU A 27 69.66 -92.14 -118.26
CA GLU A 27 68.29 -91.61 -118.18
C GLU A 27 67.62 -91.95 -116.85
N LEU A 28 67.79 -93.19 -116.35
CA LEU A 28 67.30 -93.59 -115.03
C LEU A 28 68.00 -92.80 -113.91
N GLU A 29 69.31 -92.59 -114.00
CA GLU A 29 70.07 -91.78 -113.04
C GLU A 29 69.65 -90.31 -113.07
N ARG A 30 69.40 -89.74 -114.26
CA ARG A 30 68.85 -88.38 -114.40
C ARG A 30 67.47 -88.28 -113.76
N ARG A 31 66.56 -89.22 -114.05
CA ARG A 31 65.22 -89.27 -113.45
C ARG A 31 65.28 -89.43 -111.93
N MET A 32 66.19 -90.26 -111.41
CA MET A 32 66.39 -90.42 -109.97
C MET A 32 66.91 -89.14 -109.31
N LYS A 33 67.86 -88.44 -109.93
CA LYS A 33 68.38 -87.15 -109.44
C LYS A 33 67.31 -86.05 -109.48
N GLU A 34 66.53 -85.98 -110.55
CA GLU A 34 65.40 -85.05 -110.67
C GLU A 34 64.33 -85.32 -109.61
N LEU A 35 64.00 -86.60 -109.35
CA LEU A 35 63.09 -87.00 -108.30
C LEU A 35 63.64 -86.68 -106.90
N GLN A 36 64.94 -86.89 -106.67
CA GLN A 36 65.59 -86.51 -105.41
C GLN A 36 65.52 -85.00 -105.18
N LEU A 37 65.88 -84.18 -106.16
CA LEU A 37 65.80 -82.73 -106.09
C LEU A 37 64.35 -82.23 -105.92
N ALA A 38 63.40 -82.84 -106.63
CA ALA A 38 61.97 -82.50 -106.48
C ALA A 38 61.45 -82.87 -105.09
N ASN A 39 61.90 -83.99 -104.52
CA ASN A 39 61.52 -84.44 -103.20
C ASN A 39 62.16 -83.56 -102.10
N GLU A 40 63.45 -83.22 -102.22
CA GLU A 40 64.14 -82.29 -101.33
C GLU A 40 63.48 -80.91 -101.35
N LYS A 41 63.15 -80.38 -102.53
CA LYS A 41 62.43 -79.10 -102.68
C LYS A 41 61.05 -79.16 -102.01
N LYS A 42 60.28 -80.23 -102.25
CA LYS A 42 58.98 -80.43 -101.61
C LYS A 42 59.11 -80.55 -100.09
N GLN A 43 60.17 -81.18 -99.60
CA GLN A 43 60.43 -81.31 -98.17
C GLN A 43 60.79 -79.95 -97.54
N GLN A 44 61.58 -79.13 -98.21
CA GLN A 44 61.85 -77.75 -97.78
C GLN A 44 60.58 -76.87 -97.77
N GLU A 45 59.70 -77.02 -98.76
CA GLU A 45 58.40 -76.33 -98.80
C GLU A 45 57.47 -76.80 -97.67
N LEU A 46 57.47 -78.10 -97.34
CA LEU A 46 56.71 -78.62 -96.20
C LEU A 46 57.29 -78.15 -94.86
N GLU A 47 58.61 -78.06 -94.73
CA GLU A 47 59.28 -77.54 -93.53
C GLU A 47 59.04 -76.04 -93.34
N SER A 48 59.08 -75.25 -94.43
CA SER A 48 58.76 -73.82 -94.37
C SER A 48 57.29 -73.59 -94.00
N MET A 49 56.37 -74.37 -94.59
CA MET A 49 54.95 -74.33 -94.23
C MET A 49 54.72 -74.76 -92.77
N ARG A 50 55.42 -75.77 -92.28
CA ARG A 50 55.37 -76.18 -90.86
C ARG A 50 55.83 -75.06 -89.93
N LYS A 51 56.95 -74.39 -90.24
CA LYS A 51 57.44 -73.24 -89.46
C LYS A 51 56.42 -72.09 -89.46
N ILE A 52 55.84 -71.77 -90.62
CA ILE A 52 54.80 -70.73 -90.71
C ILE A 52 53.57 -71.08 -89.86
N LEU A 53 53.13 -72.34 -89.87
CA LEU A 53 52.00 -72.80 -89.06
C LEU A 53 52.33 -72.80 -87.56
N GLU A 54 53.55 -73.17 -87.19
CA GLU A 54 54.03 -73.15 -85.81
C GLU A 54 54.14 -71.72 -85.28
N ASP A 55 54.71 -70.80 -86.06
CA ASP A 55 54.79 -69.38 -85.74
C ASP A 55 53.41 -68.73 -85.66
N ALA A 56 52.49 -69.07 -86.58
CA ALA A 56 51.10 -68.61 -86.52
C ALA A 56 50.37 -69.13 -85.28
N SER A 57 50.60 -70.39 -84.90
CA SER A 57 50.05 -70.99 -83.67
C SER A 57 50.59 -70.30 -82.42
N ARG A 58 51.90 -70.02 -82.38
CA ARG A 58 52.55 -69.29 -81.29
C ARG A 58 52.01 -67.87 -81.16
N ASN A 59 51.93 -67.12 -82.26
CA ASN A 59 51.39 -65.76 -82.26
C ASN A 59 49.93 -65.72 -81.82
N ALA A 60 49.10 -66.67 -82.26
CA ALA A 60 47.71 -66.78 -81.82
C ALA A 60 47.61 -67.11 -80.31
N ALA A 61 48.52 -67.90 -79.77
CA ALA A 61 48.58 -68.17 -78.33
C ALA A 61 49.05 -66.96 -77.51
N GLU A 62 50.04 -66.21 -78.01
CA GLU A 62 50.51 -64.97 -77.39
C GLU A 62 49.43 -63.87 -77.40
N GLU A 63 48.69 -63.71 -78.50
CA GLU A 63 47.59 -62.76 -78.60
C GLU A 63 46.44 -63.11 -77.65
N LYS A 64 46.10 -64.40 -77.53
CA LYS A 64 45.13 -64.86 -76.52
C LYS A 64 45.57 -64.52 -75.10
N ARG A 65 46.86 -64.67 -74.78
CA ARG A 65 47.40 -64.29 -73.46
C ARG A 65 47.31 -62.79 -73.22
N ARG A 66 47.60 -61.96 -74.23
CA ARG A 66 47.47 -60.50 -74.12
C ARG A 66 46.04 -60.09 -73.83
N LEU A 67 45.09 -60.60 -74.61
CA LEU A 67 43.67 -60.33 -74.40
C LEU A 67 43.19 -60.81 -73.02
N GLN A 68 43.67 -61.96 -72.55
CA GLN A 68 43.39 -62.44 -71.20
C GLN A 68 43.91 -61.47 -70.14
N THR A 69 45.16 -61.00 -70.26
CA THR A 69 45.72 -60.04 -69.29
C THR A 69 45.01 -58.69 -69.33
N GLU A 70 44.61 -58.19 -70.50
CA GLU A 70 43.84 -56.96 -70.63
C GLU A 70 42.45 -57.10 -70.01
N HIS A 71 41.78 -58.22 -70.26
CA HIS A 71 40.48 -58.51 -69.68
C HIS A 71 40.57 -58.64 -68.15
N GLU A 72 41.55 -59.39 -67.62
CA GLU A 72 41.79 -59.50 -66.18
C GLU A 72 42.06 -58.14 -65.54
N LEU A 73 42.80 -57.26 -66.20
CA LEU A 73 43.09 -55.91 -65.71
C LEU A 73 41.82 -55.05 -65.72
N GLN A 74 41.00 -55.12 -66.77
CA GLN A 74 39.71 -54.41 -66.83
C GLN A 74 38.76 -54.88 -65.73
N GLU A 75 38.66 -56.18 -65.48
CA GLU A 75 37.84 -56.72 -64.40
C GLU A 75 38.34 -56.27 -63.02
N ARG A 76 39.66 -56.22 -62.80
CA ARG A 76 40.23 -55.66 -61.56
C ARG A 76 39.84 -54.19 -61.37
N TYR A 77 40.01 -53.35 -62.39
CA TYR A 77 39.62 -51.94 -62.31
C TYR A 77 38.12 -51.76 -62.05
N ARG A 78 37.29 -52.59 -62.68
CA ARG A 78 35.85 -52.60 -62.44
C ARG A 78 35.53 -52.94 -60.98
N MET A 79 36.13 -53.99 -60.45
CA MET A 79 35.95 -54.39 -59.05
C MET A 79 36.44 -53.30 -58.08
N ASP A 80 37.59 -52.67 -58.35
CA ASP A 80 38.13 -51.60 -57.50
C ASP A 80 37.22 -50.37 -57.51
N LEU A 81 36.69 -49.99 -58.68
CA LEU A 81 35.73 -48.91 -58.79
C LEU A 81 34.41 -49.23 -58.06
N GLU A 82 33.93 -50.46 -58.13
CA GLU A 82 32.76 -50.92 -57.39
C GLU A 82 33.01 -50.86 -55.87
N ARG A 83 34.19 -51.29 -55.40
CA ARG A 83 34.59 -51.17 -53.98
C ARG A 83 34.66 -49.72 -53.52
N GLU A 84 35.26 -48.84 -54.30
CA GLU A 84 35.36 -47.42 -53.97
C GLU A 84 33.98 -46.76 -53.90
N LYS A 85 33.07 -47.10 -54.81
CA LYS A 85 31.67 -46.65 -54.76
C LYS A 85 30.97 -47.12 -53.48
N MET A 86 31.16 -48.38 -53.08
CA MET A 86 30.58 -48.90 -51.84
C MET A 86 31.14 -48.18 -50.61
N VAL A 87 32.46 -47.98 -50.53
CA VAL A 87 33.12 -47.26 -49.43
C VAL A 87 32.62 -45.81 -49.36
N ARG A 88 32.46 -45.16 -50.52
CA ARG A 88 31.93 -43.80 -50.59
C ARG A 88 30.48 -43.73 -50.11
N GLN A 89 29.63 -44.67 -50.53
CA GLN A 89 28.24 -44.73 -50.05
C GLN A 89 28.19 -44.92 -48.53
N GLN A 90 28.98 -45.82 -47.97
CA GLN A 90 29.07 -46.01 -46.52
C GLN A 90 29.54 -44.74 -45.80
N MET A 91 30.54 -44.06 -46.34
CA MET A 91 31.02 -42.80 -45.77
C MET A 91 29.96 -41.69 -45.84
N GLU A 92 29.22 -41.59 -46.95
CA GLU A 92 28.11 -40.64 -47.09
C GLU A 92 26.98 -40.94 -46.10
N GLU A 93 26.65 -42.21 -45.88
CA GLU A 93 25.69 -42.66 -44.86
C GLU A 93 26.14 -42.31 -43.44
N GLU A 94 27.40 -42.58 -43.08
CA GLU A 94 27.96 -42.22 -41.76
C GLU A 94 27.96 -40.70 -41.54
N VAL A 95 28.31 -39.92 -42.56
CA VAL A 95 28.29 -38.46 -42.48
C VAL A 95 26.86 -37.95 -42.28
N ALA A 96 25.87 -38.52 -42.99
CA ALA A 96 24.46 -38.16 -42.83
C ALA A 96 23.92 -38.50 -41.43
N GLN A 97 24.32 -39.66 -40.87
CA GLN A 97 23.97 -40.03 -39.49
C GLN A 97 24.56 -39.03 -38.49
N LYS A 98 25.87 -38.75 -38.58
CA LYS A 98 26.55 -37.80 -37.69
C LYS A 98 26.00 -36.38 -37.82
N SER A 99 25.61 -35.94 -39.02
CA SER A 99 24.96 -34.63 -39.18
C SER A 99 23.59 -34.59 -38.52
N SER A 100 22.78 -35.64 -38.65
CA SER A 100 21.48 -35.71 -37.99
C SER A 100 21.59 -35.72 -36.47
N GLU A 101 22.57 -36.46 -35.92
CA GLU A 101 22.85 -36.44 -34.48
C GLU A 101 23.29 -35.06 -34.01
N LEU A 102 24.18 -34.40 -34.76
CA LEU A 102 24.64 -33.04 -34.45
C LEU A 102 23.47 -32.05 -34.42
N ASP A 103 22.56 -32.12 -35.39
CA ASP A 103 21.37 -31.26 -35.43
C ASP A 103 20.48 -31.45 -34.19
N GLN A 104 20.31 -32.70 -33.72
CA GLN A 104 19.57 -32.98 -32.48
C GLN A 104 20.29 -32.42 -31.26
N TYR A 105 21.61 -32.54 -31.18
CA TYR A 105 22.39 -31.93 -30.09
C TYR A 105 22.25 -30.41 -30.09
N LEU A 106 22.30 -29.77 -31.26
CA LEU A 106 22.13 -28.32 -31.38
C LEU A 106 20.73 -27.87 -30.95
N GLN A 107 19.68 -28.60 -31.36
CA GLN A 107 18.31 -28.35 -30.89
C GLN A 107 18.22 -28.47 -29.37
N ARG A 108 18.81 -29.52 -28.78
CA ARG A 108 18.80 -29.72 -27.34
C ARG A 108 19.52 -28.61 -26.59
N VAL A 109 20.66 -28.15 -27.09
CA VAL A 109 21.39 -27.01 -26.53
C VAL A 109 20.54 -25.75 -26.59
N HIS A 110 19.89 -25.49 -27.73
CA HIS A 110 19.01 -24.34 -27.87
C HIS A 110 17.83 -24.37 -26.88
N GLU A 111 17.18 -25.52 -26.69
CA GLU A 111 16.13 -25.69 -25.69
C GLU A 111 16.64 -25.38 -24.27
N LEU A 112 17.83 -25.86 -23.92
CA LEU A 112 18.44 -25.60 -22.62
C LEU A 112 18.74 -24.11 -22.44
N GLU A 113 19.31 -23.45 -23.45
CA GLU A 113 19.54 -22.00 -23.42
C GLU A 113 18.25 -21.20 -23.24
N VAL A 114 17.17 -21.59 -23.92
CA VAL A 114 15.86 -20.96 -23.76
C VAL A 114 15.33 -21.18 -22.34
N MET A 115 15.49 -22.38 -21.77
CA MET A 115 15.11 -22.64 -20.38
C MET A 115 15.95 -21.84 -19.38
N TYR A 116 17.26 -21.70 -19.60
CA TYR A 116 18.12 -20.86 -18.76
C TYR A 116 17.69 -19.40 -18.79
N ARG A 117 17.42 -18.83 -19.96
CA ARG A 117 16.92 -17.44 -20.07
C ARG A 117 15.61 -17.24 -19.32
N LYS A 118 14.66 -18.17 -19.46
CA LYS A 118 13.39 -18.12 -18.72
C LYS A 118 13.59 -18.21 -17.21
N LEU A 119 14.56 -19.02 -16.76
CA LEU A 119 14.89 -19.14 -15.34
C LEU A 119 15.55 -17.86 -14.80
N GLU A 120 16.42 -17.23 -15.59
CA GLU A 120 17.02 -15.92 -15.28
C GLU A 120 15.94 -14.83 -15.20
N GLU A 121 15.04 -14.76 -16.18
CA GLU A 121 13.89 -13.85 -16.18
C GLU A 121 13.02 -14.05 -14.93
N ALA A 122 12.66 -15.30 -14.60
CA ALA A 122 11.87 -15.60 -13.41
C ALA A 122 12.58 -15.23 -12.10
N LEU A 123 13.91 -15.35 -12.04
CA LEU A 123 14.70 -14.96 -10.88
C LEU A 123 14.74 -13.44 -10.72
N ASP A 124 14.85 -12.69 -11.81
CA ASP A 124 14.82 -11.23 -11.77
C ASP A 124 13.43 -10.69 -11.43
N ASP A 125 12.36 -11.34 -11.93
CA ASP A 125 10.99 -11.06 -11.51
C ASP A 125 10.79 -11.31 -10.00
N GLU A 126 11.33 -12.40 -9.43
CA GLU A 126 11.27 -12.66 -7.99
C GLU A 126 12.00 -11.58 -7.19
N ARG A 127 13.19 -11.15 -7.65
CA ARG A 127 13.95 -10.07 -7.01
C ARG A 127 13.18 -8.77 -7.02
N GLN A 128 12.56 -8.41 -8.14
CA GLN A 128 11.75 -7.21 -8.26
C GLN A 128 10.53 -7.28 -7.33
N ALA A 129 9.80 -8.40 -7.34
CA ALA A 129 8.65 -8.60 -6.47
C ALA A 129 9.01 -8.47 -4.98
N ARG A 130 10.16 -9.01 -4.55
CA ARG A 130 10.65 -8.85 -3.17
C ARG A 130 10.97 -7.39 -2.83
N GLN A 131 11.59 -6.65 -3.75
CA GLN A 131 11.86 -5.23 -3.54
C GLN A 131 10.56 -4.44 -3.41
N ASP A 132 9.59 -4.70 -4.29
CA ASP A 132 8.28 -4.06 -4.26
C ASP A 132 7.55 -4.37 -2.94
N GLU A 133 7.55 -5.61 -2.49
CA GLU A 133 7.01 -6.01 -1.18
C GLU A 133 7.70 -5.28 -0.01
N GLU A 134 9.02 -5.15 -0.04
CA GLU A 134 9.78 -4.41 0.97
C GLU A 134 9.39 -2.92 0.97
N THR A 135 9.26 -2.30 -0.21
CA THR A 135 8.81 -0.91 -0.31
C THR A 135 7.40 -0.74 0.26
N VAL A 136 6.48 -1.65 -0.05
CA VAL A 136 5.10 -1.64 0.49
C VAL A 136 5.12 -1.80 2.00
N ARG A 137 5.95 -2.71 2.54
CA ARG A 137 6.09 -2.89 3.99
C ARG A 137 6.61 -1.63 4.69
N ILE A 138 7.60 -0.96 4.10
CA ILE A 138 8.14 0.30 4.62
C ILE A 138 7.05 1.39 4.60
N LEU A 139 6.32 1.53 3.49
CA LEU A 139 5.23 2.49 3.37
C LEU A 139 4.09 2.21 4.35
N GLN A 140 3.72 0.94 4.55
CA GLN A 140 2.71 0.54 5.53
C GLN A 140 3.16 0.88 6.95
N SER A 141 4.42 0.61 7.30
CA SER A 141 4.98 0.93 8.62
C SER A 141 4.96 2.44 8.88
N ARG A 142 5.37 3.24 7.90
CA ARG A 142 5.30 4.70 7.97
C ARG A 142 3.86 5.21 8.12
N LEU A 143 2.91 4.64 7.38
CA LEU A 143 1.50 5.01 7.50
C LEU A 143 0.96 4.71 8.91
N LEU A 144 1.31 3.56 9.49
CA LEU A 144 0.92 3.20 10.85
C LEU A 144 1.52 4.15 11.90
N GLU A 145 2.77 4.58 11.72
CA GLU A 145 3.40 5.59 12.57
C GLU A 145 2.69 6.94 12.48
N GLU A 146 2.34 7.38 11.26
CA GLU A 146 1.58 8.61 11.02
C GLU A 146 0.15 8.54 11.59
N GLU A 147 -0.51 7.39 11.52
CA GLU A 147 -1.80 7.20 12.19
C GLU A 147 -1.67 7.24 13.71
N ALA A 148 -0.63 6.60 14.26
CA ALA A 148 -0.39 6.57 15.70
C ALA A 148 -0.07 7.97 16.25
N SER A 149 0.70 8.79 15.53
CA SER A 149 0.97 10.18 15.91
C SER A 149 -0.29 11.04 15.88
N LYS A 150 -1.08 10.96 14.79
CA LYS A 150 -2.37 11.67 14.68
C LYS A 150 -3.36 11.25 15.76
N ARG A 151 -3.44 9.97 16.11
CA ARG A 151 -4.30 9.48 17.22
C ARG A 151 -3.88 10.11 18.56
N LYS A 152 -2.58 10.18 18.84
CA LYS A 152 -2.06 10.85 20.06
C LYS A 152 -2.36 12.35 20.08
N GLU A 153 -2.25 13.03 18.95
CA GLU A 153 -2.60 14.44 18.82
C GLU A 153 -4.10 14.68 19.07
N LEU A 154 -4.96 13.85 18.48
CA LEU A 154 -6.41 13.91 18.70
C LEU A 154 -6.78 13.62 20.16
N GLU A 155 -6.14 12.64 20.80
CA GLU A 155 -6.35 12.35 22.22
C GLU A 155 -5.96 13.54 23.11
N LYS A 156 -4.82 14.19 22.81
CA LYS A 156 -4.39 15.40 23.52
C LYS A 156 -5.39 16.54 23.37
N ILE A 157 -5.89 16.77 22.15
CA ILE A 157 -6.91 17.80 21.88
C ILE A 157 -8.21 17.47 22.60
N HIS A 158 -8.66 16.21 22.56
CA HIS A 158 -9.86 15.77 23.26
C HIS A 158 -9.75 16.00 24.77
N LEU A 159 -8.60 15.67 25.38
CA LEU A 159 -8.37 15.93 26.80
C LEU A 159 -8.37 17.43 27.13
N GLN A 160 -7.79 18.27 26.25
CA GLN A 160 -7.83 19.72 26.40
C GLN A 160 -9.26 20.26 26.30
N GLN A 161 -10.05 19.78 25.34
CA GLN A 161 -11.46 20.14 25.20
C GLN A 161 -12.28 19.72 26.43
N GLN A 162 -12.07 18.51 26.95
CA GLN A 162 -12.76 18.04 28.14
C GLN A 162 -12.47 18.92 29.37
N LYS A 163 -11.20 19.34 29.54
CA LYS A 163 -10.83 20.28 30.60
C LYS A 163 -11.50 21.63 30.43
N ALA A 164 -11.42 22.21 29.23
CA ALA A 164 -12.06 23.50 28.93
C ALA A 164 -13.58 23.46 29.18
N ILE A 165 -14.25 22.37 28.79
CA ILE A 165 -15.69 22.19 29.07
C ILE A 165 -15.92 22.18 30.58
N SER A 166 -15.17 21.37 31.33
CA SER A 166 -15.33 21.30 32.80
C SER A 166 -15.09 22.63 33.51
N GLU A 167 -14.12 23.43 33.04
CA GLU A 167 -13.84 24.77 33.55
C GLU A 167 -15.01 25.71 33.22
N THR A 168 -15.49 25.72 31.97
CA THR A 168 -16.64 26.56 31.58
C THR A 168 -17.94 26.19 32.28
N GLU A 169 -18.16 24.90 32.57
CA GLU A 169 -19.31 24.43 33.35
C GLU A 169 -19.21 24.91 34.80
N ALA A 170 -18.03 24.85 35.42
CA ALA A 170 -17.81 25.36 36.76
C ALA A 170 -18.04 26.88 36.84
N GLU A 171 -17.46 27.65 35.92
CA GLU A 171 -17.68 29.11 35.83
C GLU A 171 -19.16 29.45 35.64
N LYS A 172 -19.87 28.70 34.79
CA LYS A 172 -21.31 28.90 34.59
C LYS A 172 -22.11 28.70 35.88
N MET A 173 -21.78 27.65 36.65
CA MET A 173 -22.42 27.39 37.94
C MET A 173 -22.16 28.52 38.95
N GLU A 174 -20.94 29.06 39.01
CA GLU A 174 -20.60 30.21 39.85
C GLU A 174 -21.37 31.47 39.45
N LEU A 175 -21.47 31.75 38.15
CA LEU A 175 -22.23 32.88 37.63
C LEU A 175 -23.74 32.74 37.93
N GLU A 176 -24.28 31.52 37.86
CA GLU A 176 -25.67 31.25 38.18
C GLU A 176 -25.95 31.45 39.69
N GLN A 177 -25.05 31.01 40.56
CA GLN A 177 -25.13 31.31 42.00
C GLN A 177 -25.07 32.81 42.28
N GLN A 178 -24.15 33.54 41.64
CA GLN A 178 -24.08 35.00 41.77
C GLN A 178 -25.34 35.69 41.26
N ARG A 179 -25.94 35.20 40.17
CA ARG A 179 -27.21 35.71 39.64
C ARG A 179 -28.32 35.52 40.67
N ILE A 180 -28.46 34.34 41.26
CA ILE A 180 -29.48 34.05 42.28
C ILE A 180 -29.29 34.95 43.51
N ILE A 181 -28.05 35.13 44.00
CA ILE A 181 -27.77 36.02 45.14
C ILE A 181 -28.19 37.46 44.82
N LYS A 182 -27.84 37.96 43.63
CA LYS A 182 -28.22 39.32 43.19
C LYS A 182 -29.73 39.47 43.02
N GLU A 183 -30.40 38.45 42.49
CA GLU A 183 -31.86 38.43 42.33
C GLU A 183 -32.58 38.45 43.69
N ASN A 184 -32.10 37.67 44.67
CA ASN A 184 -32.61 37.71 46.03
C ASN A 184 -32.38 39.09 46.68
N ALA A 185 -31.17 39.65 46.57
CA ALA A 185 -30.86 40.97 47.12
C ALA A 185 -31.70 42.09 46.47
N LEU A 186 -31.98 41.97 45.16
CA LEU A 186 -32.89 42.88 44.46
C LEU A 186 -34.32 42.75 45.00
N GLN A 187 -34.81 41.53 45.19
CA GLN A 187 -36.14 41.28 45.75
C GLN A 187 -36.28 41.86 47.17
N ASP A 188 -35.28 41.67 48.03
CA ASP A 188 -35.25 42.25 49.37
C ASP A 188 -35.28 43.78 49.33
N ALA A 189 -34.50 44.40 48.44
CA ALA A 189 -34.51 45.85 48.24
C ALA A 189 -35.86 46.37 47.71
N MET A 190 -36.54 45.61 46.84
CA MET A 190 -37.88 45.95 46.38
C MET A 190 -38.90 45.90 47.52
N CYS A 191 -38.88 44.86 48.36
CA CYS A 191 -39.75 44.77 49.53
C CYS A 191 -39.49 45.90 50.54
N GLN A 192 -38.22 46.28 50.76
CA GLN A 192 -37.87 47.43 51.58
C GLN A 192 -38.41 48.75 51.00
N LEU A 193 -38.29 48.93 49.68
CA LEU A 193 -38.82 50.11 49.00
C LEU A 193 -40.35 50.19 49.14
N GLU A 194 -41.06 49.09 48.91
CA GLU A 194 -42.52 49.01 49.09
C GLU A 194 -42.92 49.36 50.54
N HIS A 195 -42.16 48.88 51.53
CA HIS A 195 -42.38 49.22 52.93
C HIS A 195 -42.20 50.72 53.18
N LEU A 196 -41.10 51.31 52.74
CA LEU A 196 -40.83 52.76 52.87
C LEU A 196 -41.88 53.61 52.14
N GLU A 197 -42.39 53.15 50.99
CA GLU A 197 -43.49 53.83 50.30
C GLU A 197 -44.79 53.81 51.09
N GLN A 198 -45.10 52.69 51.77
CA GLN A 198 -46.25 52.60 52.66
C GLN A 198 -46.10 53.50 53.88
N GLU A 199 -44.93 53.50 54.53
CA GLU A 199 -44.61 54.39 55.64
C GLU A 199 -44.73 55.86 55.21
N ARG A 200 -44.21 56.22 54.04
CA ARG A 200 -44.34 57.56 53.46
C ARG A 200 -45.81 57.94 53.28
N LYS A 201 -46.64 57.06 52.72
CA LYS A 201 -48.09 57.32 52.54
C LYS A 201 -48.79 57.52 53.89
N GLN A 202 -48.48 56.70 54.89
CA GLN A 202 -49.03 56.85 56.24
C GLN A 202 -48.58 58.15 56.90
N ALA A 203 -47.30 58.51 56.79
CA ALA A 203 -46.77 59.76 57.32
C ALA A 203 -47.42 60.99 56.67
N LEU A 204 -47.68 60.94 55.35
CA LEU A 204 -48.42 62.00 54.65
C LEU A 204 -49.86 62.13 55.17
N GLN A 205 -50.58 61.02 55.35
CA GLN A 205 -51.94 61.04 55.92
C GLN A 205 -51.95 61.59 57.35
N GLN A 206 -50.97 61.22 58.18
CA GLN A 206 -50.83 61.76 59.53
C GLN A 206 -50.55 63.26 59.50
N TYR A 207 -49.68 63.72 58.60
CA TYR A 207 -49.38 65.13 58.40
C TYR A 207 -50.64 65.92 57.99
N GLU A 208 -51.40 65.43 57.02
CA GLU A 208 -52.68 66.02 56.60
C GLU A 208 -53.68 66.11 57.77
N ALA A 209 -53.81 65.05 58.57
CA ALA A 209 -54.68 65.04 59.74
C ALA A 209 -54.25 66.06 60.82
N VAL A 210 -52.93 66.22 61.03
CA VAL A 210 -52.40 67.25 61.94
C VAL A 210 -52.63 68.65 61.38
N MET A 211 -52.43 68.85 60.08
CA MET A 211 -52.74 70.11 59.39
C MET A 211 -54.22 70.49 59.54
N GLU A 212 -55.15 69.57 59.31
CA GLU A 212 -56.58 69.82 59.54
C GLU A 212 -56.90 70.17 60.99
N LYS A 213 -56.28 69.46 61.96
CA LYS A 213 -56.46 69.76 63.39
C LYS A 213 -55.92 71.15 63.72
N LEU A 214 -54.79 71.53 63.13
CA LEU A 214 -54.18 72.84 63.32
C LEU A 214 -55.02 73.94 62.67
N GLU A 215 -55.59 73.71 61.48
CA GLU A 215 -56.57 74.59 60.85
C GLU A 215 -57.84 74.74 61.68
N LYS A 216 -58.40 73.63 62.18
CA LYS A 216 -59.55 73.64 63.11
C LYS A 216 -59.22 74.43 64.37
N ALA A 217 -58.06 74.19 65.00
CA ALA A 217 -57.62 74.91 66.18
C ALA A 217 -57.40 76.41 65.91
N ALA A 218 -56.83 76.77 64.75
CA ALA A 218 -56.66 78.15 64.32
C ALA A 218 -58.01 78.83 64.08
N ASN A 219 -58.96 78.15 63.44
CA ASN A 219 -60.31 78.65 63.20
C ASN A 219 -61.12 78.76 64.51
N THR A 220 -61.00 77.81 65.44
CA THR A 220 -61.61 77.93 66.76
C THR A 220 -60.99 79.07 67.55
N THR A 221 -59.67 79.30 67.44
CA THR A 221 -59.00 80.43 68.10
C THR A 221 -59.46 81.75 67.49
N LYS A 222 -59.60 81.85 66.16
CA LYS A 222 -60.22 83.02 65.50
C LYS A 222 -61.65 83.23 65.99
N SER A 223 -62.48 82.20 66.01
CA SER A 223 -63.86 82.29 66.50
C SER A 223 -63.95 82.64 67.99
N TRP A 224 -63.07 82.10 68.84
CA TRP A 224 -62.98 82.48 70.25
C TRP A 224 -62.49 83.91 70.40
N LYS A 225 -61.51 84.35 69.60
CA LYS A 225 -61.05 85.73 69.55
C LYS A 225 -62.18 86.68 69.15
N ASP A 226 -63.00 86.32 68.15
CA ASP A 226 -64.16 87.11 67.72
C ASP A 226 -65.26 87.15 68.80
N LYS A 227 -65.56 86.00 69.44
CA LYS A 227 -66.53 85.94 70.57
C LYS A 227 -66.03 86.70 71.80
N VAL A 228 -64.75 86.61 72.13
CA VAL A 228 -64.13 87.38 73.20
C VAL A 228 -64.17 88.86 72.86
N ALA A 229 -63.87 89.27 71.62
CA ALA A 229 -64.03 90.66 71.18
C ALA A 229 -65.47 91.17 71.36
N HIS A 230 -66.49 90.33 71.17
CA HIS A 230 -67.88 90.69 71.49
C HIS A 230 -68.18 90.79 73.00
N HIS A 231 -67.40 90.12 73.85
CA HIS A 231 -67.57 90.11 75.31
C HIS A 231 -66.50 90.93 76.07
N GLU A 232 -65.54 91.54 75.38
CA GLU A 232 -64.54 92.46 75.94
C GLU A 232 -65.19 93.67 76.65
N GLY A 233 -66.47 93.94 76.39
CA GLY A 233 -67.28 94.92 77.14
C GLY A 233 -67.79 94.46 78.53
N LEU A 234 -67.67 93.18 78.89
CA LEU A 234 -68.29 92.59 80.10
C LEU A 234 -67.29 92.10 81.18
N ILE A 235 -65.99 92.08 80.90
CA ILE A 235 -64.98 91.61 81.87
C ILE A 235 -64.45 92.79 82.68
N ARG A 236 -65.00 93.01 83.89
CA ARG A 236 -64.36 93.83 84.95
C ARG A 236 -63.68 92.90 85.94
N LEU A 237 -62.42 93.18 86.32
CA LEU A 237 -61.77 92.53 87.46
C LEU A 237 -62.46 92.94 88.77
N ILE A 238 -62.82 91.97 89.62
CA ILE A 238 -63.47 92.18 90.93
C ILE A 238 -62.40 92.52 91.99
N GLN A 239 -62.64 93.53 92.82
CA GLN A 239 -61.78 93.93 93.96
C GLN A 239 -62.20 93.23 95.28
N PRO A 240 -61.27 92.78 96.15
CA PRO A 240 -61.60 92.09 97.41
C PRO A 240 -62.14 93.03 98.51
N GLY A 241 -63.21 92.62 99.22
CA GLY A 241 -63.85 93.36 100.31
C GLY A 241 -63.22 93.17 101.71
N SER A 242 -63.30 94.22 102.54
CA SER A 242 -62.70 94.37 103.88
C SER A 242 -63.27 93.42 104.95
N LYS A 243 -62.39 92.71 105.70
CA LYS A 243 -62.74 91.91 106.90
C LYS A 243 -62.39 92.70 108.17
N GLY A 244 -63.37 92.87 109.08
CA GLY A 244 -63.21 93.57 110.36
C GLY A 244 -62.32 92.86 111.40
N PRO A 245 -62.00 93.51 112.53
CA PRO A 245 -60.94 93.08 113.46
C PRO A 245 -61.31 91.77 114.17
N GLN A 246 -60.59 90.69 113.85
CA GLN A 246 -60.67 89.40 114.53
C GLN A 246 -59.65 89.38 115.68
N LEU A 247 -60.05 88.88 116.85
CA LEU A 247 -59.15 88.67 117.98
C LEU A 247 -58.16 87.55 117.61
N ILE A 248 -56.87 87.84 117.53
CA ILE A 248 -55.85 86.86 117.16
C ILE A 248 -55.30 86.25 118.45
N THR A 249 -55.41 84.93 118.59
CA THR A 249 -54.70 84.18 119.64
C THR A 249 -53.41 83.59 119.05
N ASN A 250 -52.55 83.06 119.92
CA ASN A 250 -51.28 82.42 119.58
C ASN A 250 -51.42 81.23 118.60
N TRP A 251 -52.65 80.81 118.31
CA TRP A 251 -53.02 79.71 117.41
C TRP A 251 -53.89 80.15 116.22
N GLY A 252 -54.06 81.46 115.99
CA GLY A 252 -54.85 82.02 114.88
C GLY A 252 -56.06 82.83 115.32
N ALA A 253 -56.87 83.27 114.34
CA ALA A 253 -58.10 84.04 114.57
C ALA A 253 -59.05 83.25 115.49
N ALA A 254 -59.38 83.84 116.64
CA ALA A 254 -60.19 83.20 117.66
C ALA A 254 -61.59 82.87 117.13
N ALA A 255 -62.10 81.70 117.50
CA ALA A 255 -63.48 81.29 117.20
C ALA A 255 -64.52 82.02 118.07
N PHE A 256 -64.09 82.88 118.99
CA PHE A 256 -64.96 83.59 119.92
C PHE A 256 -64.66 85.08 119.88
N THR A 257 -65.69 85.88 120.03
CA THR A 257 -65.56 87.34 120.18
C THR A 257 -65.27 87.70 121.65
N GLU A 258 -64.66 88.87 121.89
CA GLU A 258 -64.31 89.34 123.26
C GLU A 258 -65.54 89.41 124.19
N ALA A 259 -66.72 89.66 123.63
CA ALA A 259 -68.00 89.64 124.33
C ALA A 259 -68.40 88.23 124.83
N GLU A 260 -68.09 87.17 124.09
CA GLU A 260 -68.41 85.79 124.49
C GLU A 260 -67.46 85.28 125.59
N LEU A 261 -66.21 85.76 125.60
CA LEU A 261 -65.21 85.37 126.60
C LEU A 261 -65.54 85.94 127.98
N THR A 262 -65.98 87.20 128.04
CA THR A 262 -66.40 87.86 129.28
C THR A 262 -67.67 87.24 129.89
N GLN A 263 -68.61 86.74 129.07
CA GLN A 263 -69.75 85.96 129.58
C GLN A 263 -69.32 84.62 130.20
N ARG A 264 -68.33 83.95 129.61
CA ARG A 264 -67.79 82.68 130.13
C ARG A 264 -67.03 82.87 131.45
N GLU A 265 -66.35 83.99 131.60
CA GLU A 265 -65.66 84.33 132.86
C GLU A 265 -66.66 84.63 134.00
N LYS A 266 -67.76 85.33 133.71
CA LYS A 266 -68.85 85.54 134.69
C LYS A 266 -69.47 84.23 135.17
N THR A 267 -69.81 83.34 134.23
CA THR A 267 -70.40 82.02 134.58
C THR A 267 -69.43 81.11 135.35
N TRP A 268 -68.12 81.28 135.17
CA TRP A 268 -67.12 80.59 135.99
C TRP A 268 -67.04 81.14 137.41
N GLN A 269 -67.10 82.47 137.60
CA GLN A 269 -67.09 83.07 138.93
C GLN A 269 -68.35 82.76 139.76
N GLU A 270 -69.53 82.71 139.14
CA GLU A 270 -70.78 82.30 139.80
C GLU A 270 -70.71 80.86 140.34
N LYS A 271 -70.04 79.94 139.63
CA LYS A 271 -69.80 78.56 140.10
C LYS A 271 -68.77 78.44 141.22
N LYS A 272 -67.91 79.44 141.41
CA LYS A 272 -66.88 79.43 142.45
C LYS A 272 -67.42 79.89 143.82
N GLY A 273 -68.47 80.72 143.83
CA GLY A 273 -69.13 81.19 145.06
C GLY A 273 -69.99 80.14 145.77
N SER A 274 -70.55 79.16 145.06
CA SER A 274 -71.42 78.12 145.64
C SER A 274 -70.70 76.93 146.25
N ALA A 275 -69.38 76.80 146.05
CA ALA A 275 -68.59 75.66 146.53
C ALA A 275 -67.95 75.86 147.93
N SER A 276 -68.15 77.02 148.58
CA SER A 276 -67.55 77.34 149.89
C SER A 276 -68.52 77.19 151.08
N GLN A 277 -69.60 76.41 150.91
CA GLN A 277 -70.59 76.14 151.96
C GLN A 277 -70.85 74.64 152.11
N VAL A 278 -69.79 73.82 152.15
CA VAL A 278 -69.78 72.45 152.71
C VAL A 278 -68.37 72.15 153.24
N GLN A 279 -68.08 72.67 154.44
CA GLN A 279 -67.15 72.24 155.52
C GLN A 279 -66.51 73.43 156.23
#